data_AF-A0A396ZUL0-F1
#
_entry.id   AF-A0A396ZUL0-F1
#
_cell.length_a   1.000
_cell.length_b   1.000
_cell.length_c   1.000
_cell.angle_alpha   90.00
_cell.angle_beta   90.00
_cell.angle_gamma   90.00
#
_symmetry.space_group_name_H-M   'P 1'
#
loop_
_entity.id
_entity.type
_entity.pdbx_description
1 polymer ?
#
loop_
_entity_poly.entity_id
_entity_poly.type
_entity_poly.pdbx_seq_one_letter_code
_entity_poly.pdbx_strand_id
1 'polypeptide(L)'
;MHKQIAWSSEMDLALLREVLRVEPYDGEYGTLTVRWKTIASKLSSCFECTIPYRSARDHFEVMLEGFKATDKAQRMFGTGSEEEVTEQVQILQDIVDRRAAKDEVKKTKKDKEQKRRDSLESTGSQLCVEAEQRVAKRQRSVGPTPKKEDQDIQDLLEFEKQKHTDDHTYRMERLEYEKEEQKLRLAQMAEGAKRNEQLERLLLEMGKLIQVVAEKSN
;
A
#
# COMPACT_ATOMS: atom_id res chain seq x y z
N MET A 1 -31.35 0.46 4.05
CA MET A 1 -31.13 -0.49 5.16
C MET A 1 -30.72 -1.82 4.57
N HIS A 2 -29.46 -2.24 4.72
CA HIS A 2 -29.04 -3.58 4.29
C HIS A 2 -29.55 -4.56 5.36
N LYS A 3 -30.40 -5.51 4.99
CA LYS A 3 -30.84 -6.56 5.93
C LYS A 3 -29.60 -7.34 6.37
N GLN A 4 -29.38 -7.40 7.67
CA GLN A 4 -28.33 -8.23 8.26
C GLN A 4 -28.72 -9.69 8.03
N ILE A 5 -27.83 -10.47 7.43
CA ILE A 5 -28.08 -11.88 7.14
C ILE A 5 -27.88 -12.65 8.44
N ALA A 6 -28.88 -13.47 8.80
CA ALA A 6 -28.73 -14.44 9.87
C ALA A 6 -27.98 -15.65 9.32
N TRP A 7 -26.71 -15.79 9.70
CA TRP A 7 -25.89 -16.93 9.32
C TRP A 7 -26.27 -18.16 10.13
N SER A 8 -26.55 -19.28 9.45
CA SER A 8 -26.77 -20.57 10.06
C SER A 8 -25.53 -21.45 9.91
N SER A 9 -25.41 -22.50 10.74
CA SER A 9 -24.29 -23.45 10.65
C SER A 9 -24.20 -24.13 9.26
N GLU A 10 -25.34 -24.35 8.60
CA GLU A 10 -25.37 -24.88 7.22
C GLU A 10 -24.82 -23.87 6.20
N MET A 11 -25.15 -22.59 6.36
CA MET A 11 -24.59 -21.51 5.53
C MET A 11 -23.10 -21.35 5.76
N ASP A 12 -22.65 -21.50 7.01
CA ASP A 12 -21.23 -21.43 7.38
C ASP A 12 -20.44 -22.56 6.71
N LEU A 13 -20.92 -23.79 6.80
CA LEU A 13 -20.32 -24.94 6.12
C LEU A 13 -20.28 -24.77 4.59
N ALA A 14 -21.38 -24.32 3.99
CA ALA A 14 -21.44 -24.06 2.55
C ALA A 14 -20.46 -22.96 2.11
N LEU A 15 -20.35 -21.88 2.90
CA LEU A 15 -19.41 -20.79 2.66
C LEU A 15 -17.97 -21.30 2.73
N LEU A 16 -17.64 -22.07 3.76
CA LEU A 16 -16.30 -22.62 3.95
C LEU A 16 -15.89 -23.60 2.83
N ARG A 17 -16.80 -24.49 2.41
CA ARG A 17 -16.57 -25.39 1.27
C ARG A 17 -16.36 -24.61 -0.03
N GLU A 18 -17.13 -23.56 -0.28
CA GLU A 18 -16.95 -22.72 -1.47
C GLU A 18 -15.66 -21.87 -1.41
N VAL A 19 -15.25 -21.41 -0.23
CA VAL A 19 -13.95 -20.73 -0.04
C VAL A 19 -12.79 -21.68 -0.33
N LEU A 20 -12.84 -22.93 0.13
CA LEU A 20 -11.86 -23.96 -0.20
C LEU A 20 -11.81 -24.25 -1.70
N ARG A 21 -12.96 -24.27 -2.38
CA ARG A 21 -13.04 -24.58 -3.81
C ARG A 21 -12.56 -23.42 -4.69
N VAL A 22 -12.89 -22.18 -4.34
CA VAL A 22 -12.57 -20.98 -5.14
C VAL A 22 -11.20 -20.41 -4.79
N GLU A 23 -10.73 -20.65 -3.57
CA GLU A 23 -9.49 -20.11 -3.01
C GLU A 23 -9.32 -18.61 -3.31
N PRO A 24 -10.21 -17.75 -2.79
CA PRO A 24 -10.20 -16.32 -3.09
C PRO A 24 -8.90 -15.62 -2.70
N TYR A 25 -8.14 -16.19 -1.76
CA TYR A 25 -6.84 -15.72 -1.28
C TYR A 25 -5.68 -16.04 -2.23
N ASP A 26 -5.86 -16.95 -3.19
CA ASP A 26 -4.83 -17.32 -4.17
C ASP A 26 -5.16 -16.85 -5.60
N GLY A 27 -5.91 -15.76 -5.69
CA GLY A 27 -6.16 -15.11 -6.96
C GLY A 27 -4.99 -14.24 -7.43
N GLU A 28 -4.92 -14.03 -8.75
CA GLU A 28 -4.11 -12.97 -9.33
C GLU A 28 -4.53 -11.60 -8.80
N TYR A 29 -3.64 -10.62 -8.91
CA TYR A 29 -3.92 -9.25 -8.49
C TYR A 29 -5.21 -8.73 -9.13
N GLY A 30 -6.10 -8.15 -8.32
CA GLY A 30 -7.40 -7.63 -8.76
C GLY A 30 -8.52 -8.67 -8.91
N THR A 31 -8.25 -9.98 -8.79
CA THR A 31 -9.30 -11.02 -8.95
C THR A 31 -10.11 -11.30 -7.68
N LEU A 32 -9.64 -10.81 -6.52
CA LEU A 32 -10.24 -11.06 -5.20
C LEU A 32 -11.74 -10.76 -5.17
N THR A 33 -12.16 -9.59 -5.68
CA THR A 33 -13.58 -9.18 -5.67
C THR A 33 -14.44 -10.08 -6.56
N VAL A 34 -13.91 -10.52 -7.71
CA VAL A 34 -14.64 -11.41 -8.63
C VAL A 34 -14.83 -12.79 -8.02
N ARG A 35 -13.79 -13.31 -7.35
CA ARG A 35 -13.86 -14.60 -6.64
C ARG A 35 -14.87 -14.57 -5.51
N TRP A 36 -14.89 -13.52 -4.70
CA TRP A 36 -15.91 -13.36 -3.65
C TRP A 36 -17.32 -13.18 -4.19
N LYS A 37 -17.50 -12.45 -5.31
CA LYS A 37 -18.80 -12.38 -5.99
C LYS A 37 -19.28 -13.76 -6.47
N THR A 38 -18.37 -14.60 -6.94
CA THR A 38 -18.69 -15.97 -7.37
C THR A 38 -19.18 -16.82 -6.20
N ILE A 39 -18.48 -16.77 -5.06
CA ILE A 39 -18.88 -17.47 -3.83
C ILE A 39 -20.27 -17.00 -3.38
N ALA A 40 -20.46 -15.67 -3.30
CA ALA A 40 -21.72 -15.10 -2.85
C ALA A 40 -22.89 -15.41 -3.79
N SER A 41 -22.67 -15.43 -5.10
CA SER A 41 -23.70 -15.80 -6.08
C SER A 41 -24.13 -17.27 -5.93
N LYS A 42 -23.16 -18.16 -5.69
CA LYS A 42 -23.45 -19.57 -5.42
C LYS A 42 -24.23 -19.76 -4.13
N LEU A 43 -23.79 -19.15 -3.04
CA LEU A 43 -24.50 -19.21 -1.76
C LEU A 43 -25.91 -18.63 -1.89
N SER A 44 -26.06 -17.53 -2.62
CA SER A 44 -27.37 -16.92 -2.86
C SER A 44 -28.31 -17.86 -3.62
N SER A 45 -27.76 -18.67 -4.53
CA SER A 45 -28.51 -19.67 -5.29
C SER A 45 -28.89 -20.88 -4.42
N CYS A 46 -28.00 -21.32 -3.54
CA CYS A 46 -28.26 -22.48 -2.67
C CYS A 46 -29.29 -22.19 -1.58
N PHE A 47 -29.29 -20.98 -1.01
CA PHE A 47 -30.14 -20.61 0.13
C PHE A 47 -31.31 -19.70 -0.25
N GLU A 48 -31.53 -19.48 -1.55
CA GLU A 48 -32.58 -18.60 -2.09
C GLU A 48 -32.62 -17.21 -1.42
N CYS A 49 -31.45 -16.69 -1.01
CA CYS A 49 -31.33 -15.44 -0.29
C CYS A 49 -30.28 -14.54 -0.95
N THR A 50 -30.47 -13.22 -0.91
CA THR A 50 -29.50 -12.30 -1.52
C THR A 50 -28.33 -12.08 -0.57
N ILE A 51 -27.20 -12.72 -0.85
CA ILE A 51 -25.98 -12.59 -0.06
C ILE A 51 -25.01 -11.64 -0.78
N PRO A 52 -24.72 -10.45 -0.24
CA PRO A 52 -23.71 -9.58 -0.81
C PRO A 52 -22.31 -10.16 -0.51
N TYR A 53 -21.42 -10.06 -1.48
CA TYR A 53 -20.07 -10.64 -1.38
C TYR A 53 -19.26 -10.09 -0.20
N ARG A 54 -19.50 -8.85 0.23
CA ARG A 54 -18.86 -8.25 1.41
C ARG A 54 -19.27 -9.00 2.67
N SER A 55 -20.56 -9.25 2.88
CA SER A 55 -21.03 -10.00 4.05
C SER A 55 -20.48 -11.42 4.08
N ALA A 56 -20.41 -12.12 2.94
CA ALA A 56 -19.80 -13.46 2.87
C ALA A 56 -18.31 -13.43 3.24
N ARG A 57 -17.57 -12.42 2.76
CA ARG A 57 -16.17 -12.22 3.10
C ARG A 57 -15.98 -11.91 4.58
N ASP A 58 -16.70 -10.91 5.09
CA ASP A 58 -16.53 -10.43 6.46
C ASP A 58 -16.90 -11.54 7.47
N HIS A 59 -17.97 -12.29 7.19
CA HIS A 59 -18.36 -13.43 8.01
C HIS A 59 -17.31 -14.56 7.99
N PHE A 60 -16.76 -14.87 6.82
CA PHE A 60 -15.65 -15.82 6.71
C PHE A 60 -14.43 -15.38 7.53
N GLU A 61 -14.03 -14.11 7.45
CA GLU A 61 -12.87 -13.60 8.21
C GLU A 61 -13.14 -13.66 9.72
N VAL A 62 -14.38 -13.39 10.18
CA VAL A 62 -14.77 -13.56 11.59
C VAL A 62 -14.65 -15.02 12.03
N MET A 63 -15.13 -15.98 11.22
CA MET A 63 -14.98 -17.41 11.52
C MET A 63 -13.52 -17.84 11.59
N LEU A 64 -12.70 -17.36 10.67
CA LEU A 64 -11.28 -17.70 10.62
C LEU A 64 -10.50 -17.10 11.80
N GLU A 65 -10.81 -15.87 12.19
CA GLU A 65 -10.18 -15.22 13.36
C GLU A 65 -10.61 -15.89 14.66
N GLY A 66 -11.90 -16.22 14.79
CA GLY A 66 -12.41 -16.99 15.93
C GLY A 66 -11.71 -18.34 16.07
N PHE A 67 -11.54 -19.06 14.96
CA PHE A 67 -10.79 -20.32 14.96
C PHE A 67 -9.34 -20.15 15.42
N LYS A 68 -8.62 -19.16 14.90
CA LYS A 68 -7.22 -18.89 15.31
C LYS A 68 -7.12 -18.51 16.78
N ALA A 69 -8.08 -17.75 17.30
CA ALA A 69 -8.10 -17.37 18.72
C ALA A 69 -8.30 -18.60 19.62
N THR A 70 -9.22 -19.51 19.24
CA THR A 70 -9.50 -20.74 19.98
C THR A 70 -8.35 -21.75 19.87
N ASP A 71 -7.81 -22.01 18.68
CA ASP A 71 -6.64 -22.88 18.49
C ASP A 71 -5.42 -22.36 19.27
N LYS A 72 -5.17 -21.04 19.23
CA LYS A 72 -4.13 -20.40 20.03
C LYS A 72 -4.37 -20.57 21.54
N ALA A 73 -5.60 -20.39 22.01
CA ALA A 73 -5.96 -20.57 23.41
C ALA A 73 -5.79 -22.03 23.86
N GLN A 74 -6.21 -23.01 23.04
CA GLN A 74 -6.04 -24.44 23.31
C GLN A 74 -4.56 -24.84 23.37
N ARG A 75 -3.73 -24.36 22.44
CA ARG A 75 -2.27 -24.58 22.46
C ARG A 75 -1.58 -23.97 23.69
N MET A 76 -2.09 -22.84 24.19
CA MET A 76 -1.49 -22.12 25.32
C MET A 76 -1.96 -22.65 26.69
N PHE A 77 -3.20 -23.14 26.80
CA PHE A 77 -3.82 -23.47 28.09
C PHE A 77 -4.21 -24.94 28.28
N GLY A 78 -4.10 -25.78 27.24
CA GLY A 78 -3.89 -27.23 27.37
C GLY A 78 -4.82 -28.01 28.31
N THR A 79 -6.10 -27.67 28.41
CA THR A 79 -7.10 -28.61 28.94
C THR A 79 -7.57 -29.45 27.77
N GLY A 80 -7.06 -30.68 27.68
CA GLY A 80 -7.43 -31.68 26.68
C GLY A 80 -8.86 -32.18 26.89
N SER A 81 -9.86 -31.35 26.64
CA SER A 81 -11.20 -31.83 26.36
C SER A 81 -11.25 -32.29 24.90
N GLU A 82 -11.67 -33.53 24.70
CA GLU A 82 -12.04 -34.11 23.41
C GLU A 82 -13.27 -33.37 22.89
N GLU A 83 -13.07 -32.18 22.32
CA GLU A 83 -14.10 -31.51 21.53
C GLU A 83 -14.23 -32.25 20.20
N GLU A 84 -15.46 -32.64 19.88
CA GLU A 84 -15.82 -33.23 18.59
C GLU A 84 -15.35 -32.29 17.47
N VAL A 85 -14.36 -32.73 16.69
CA VAL A 85 -13.83 -31.97 15.56
C VAL A 85 -14.92 -31.88 14.50
N THR A 86 -15.70 -30.80 14.56
CA THR A 86 -16.73 -30.54 13.57
C THR A 86 -16.11 -30.37 12.19
N GLU A 87 -16.85 -30.71 11.14
CA GLU A 87 -16.40 -30.52 9.75
C GLU A 87 -15.95 -29.07 9.48
N GLN A 88 -16.60 -28.10 10.12
CA GLN A 88 -16.26 -26.70 10.08
C GLN A 88 -14.83 -26.43 10.58
N VAL A 89 -14.44 -27.02 11.71
CA VAL A 89 -13.08 -26.90 12.27
C VAL A 89 -12.05 -27.52 11.33
N GLN A 90 -12.35 -28.70 10.78
CA GLN A 90 -11.43 -29.37 9.85
C GLN A 90 -11.19 -28.56 8.57
N ILE A 91 -12.24 -27.97 8.01
CA ILE A 91 -12.13 -27.10 6.84
C ILE A 91 -11.35 -25.83 7.16
N LEU A 92 -11.61 -25.20 8.30
CA LEU A 92 -10.89 -23.99 8.73
C LEU A 92 -9.38 -24.27 8.89
N GLN A 93 -9.02 -25.41 9.47
CA GLN A 93 -7.62 -25.83 9.57
C GLN A 93 -6.99 -26.05 8.18
N ASP A 94 -7.67 -26.74 7.25
CA ASP A 94 -7.17 -26.94 5.88
C ASP A 94 -6.97 -25.59 5.15
N ILE A 95 -7.89 -24.64 5.31
CA ILE A 95 -7.73 -23.29 4.73
C ILE A 95 -6.49 -22.59 5.29
N VAL A 96 -6.24 -22.68 6.60
CA VAL A 96 -5.06 -22.09 7.24
C VAL A 96 -3.78 -22.72 6.70
N ASP A 97 -3.72 -24.05 6.64
CA ASP A 97 -2.54 -24.77 6.17
C ASP A 97 -2.24 -24.49 4.69
N ARG A 98 -3.27 -24.46 3.83
CA ARG A 98 -3.11 -24.08 2.41
C ARG A 98 -2.62 -22.65 2.24
N ARG A 99 -3.08 -21.71 3.08
CA ARG A 99 -2.58 -20.32 3.05
C ARG A 99 -1.11 -20.26 3.43
N ALA A 100 -0.73 -20.91 4.53
CA ALA A 100 0.65 -20.96 4.99
C ALA A 100 1.59 -21.59 3.95
N ALA A 101 1.20 -22.72 3.37
CA ALA A 101 1.98 -23.40 2.33
C ALA A 101 2.21 -22.50 1.11
N LYS A 102 1.19 -21.76 0.66
CA LYS A 102 1.30 -20.84 -0.48
C LYS A 102 2.17 -19.62 -0.18
N ASP A 103 2.08 -19.07 1.03
CA ASP A 103 2.92 -17.95 1.46
C ASP A 103 4.40 -18.35 1.52
N GLU A 104 4.71 -19.57 1.98
CA GLU A 104 6.08 -20.11 1.93
C GLU A 104 6.57 -20.33 0.50
N VAL A 105 5.72 -20.79 -0.43
CA VAL A 105 6.09 -20.89 -1.86
C VAL A 105 6.37 -19.51 -2.47
N LYS A 106 5.56 -18.49 -2.15
CA LYS A 106 5.77 -17.11 -2.61
C LYS A 106 7.05 -16.52 -2.04
N LYS A 107 7.31 -16.74 -0.75
CA LYS A 107 8.53 -16.30 -0.05
C LYS A 107 9.78 -16.96 -0.63
N THR A 108 9.80 -18.28 -0.77
CA THR A 108 10.94 -19.01 -1.35
C THR A 108 11.23 -18.60 -2.79
N LYS A 109 10.21 -18.31 -3.61
CA LYS A 109 10.39 -17.76 -4.95
C LYS A 109 11.04 -16.38 -4.92
N LYS A 110 10.55 -15.49 -4.05
CA LYS A 110 11.11 -14.14 -3.87
C LYS A 110 12.56 -14.19 -3.37
N ASP A 111 12.86 -15.05 -2.39
CA ASP A 111 14.21 -15.23 -1.85
C ASP A 111 15.17 -15.78 -2.91
N LYS A 112 14.72 -16.73 -3.72
CA LYS A 112 15.51 -17.26 -4.85
C LYS A 112 15.80 -16.18 -5.89
N GLU A 113 14.82 -15.33 -6.20
CA GLU A 113 15.00 -14.22 -7.14
C GLU A 113 15.94 -13.15 -6.56
N GLN A 114 15.79 -12.81 -5.29
CA GLN A 114 16.66 -11.86 -4.59
C GLN A 114 18.10 -12.37 -4.57
N LYS A 115 18.32 -13.63 -4.19
CA LYS A 115 19.66 -14.24 -4.20
C LYS A 115 20.30 -14.23 -5.59
N ARG A 116 19.51 -14.38 -6.67
CA ARG A 116 20.02 -14.26 -8.05
C ARG A 116 20.42 -12.81 -8.37
N ARG A 117 19.64 -11.83 -7.93
CA ARG A 117 19.92 -10.41 -8.11
C ARG A 117 21.20 -9.99 -7.37
N ASP A 118 21.29 -10.35 -6.10
CA ASP A 118 22.45 -10.05 -5.25
C ASP A 118 23.72 -10.70 -5.82
N SER A 119 23.61 -11.94 -6.33
CA SER A 119 24.73 -12.62 -6.99
C SER A 119 25.21 -11.89 -8.24
N LEU A 120 24.29 -11.39 -9.08
CA LEU A 120 24.65 -10.64 -10.29
C LEU A 120 25.28 -9.29 -9.96
N GLU A 121 24.76 -8.60 -8.95
CA GLU A 121 25.31 -7.32 -8.48
C GLU A 121 26.71 -7.49 -7.88
N SER A 122 26.92 -8.56 -7.10
CA SER A 122 28.23 -8.91 -6.56
C SER A 122 29.25 -9.20 -7.68
N THR A 123 28.86 -9.99 -8.68
CA THR A 123 29.73 -10.25 -9.84
C THR A 123 30.02 -8.97 -10.64
N GLY A 124 29.02 -8.11 -10.85
CA GLY A 124 29.21 -6.82 -11.52
C GLY A 124 30.19 -5.92 -10.75
N SER A 125 30.04 -5.83 -9.43
CA SER A 125 30.93 -5.05 -8.56
C SER A 125 32.38 -5.57 -8.62
N GLN A 126 32.57 -6.88 -8.64
CA GLN A 126 33.89 -7.50 -8.79
C GLN A 126 34.55 -7.13 -10.12
N LEU A 127 33.80 -7.13 -11.23
CA LEU A 127 34.31 -6.75 -12.55
C LEU A 127 34.71 -5.28 -12.62
N CYS A 128 33.93 -4.38 -12.00
CA CYS A 128 34.28 -2.96 -11.92
C CYS A 128 35.59 -2.74 -11.16
N VAL A 129 35.73 -3.35 -9.98
CA VAL A 129 36.95 -3.27 -9.17
C VAL A 129 38.16 -3.84 -9.92
N GLU A 130 37.99 -4.96 -10.63
CA GLU A 130 39.07 -5.55 -11.43
C GLU A 130 39.47 -4.64 -12.61
N ALA A 131 38.51 -4.00 -13.27
CA ALA A 131 38.76 -3.02 -14.33
C ALA A 131 39.50 -1.79 -13.80
N GLU A 132 39.08 -1.22 -12.67
CA GLU A 132 39.76 -0.11 -11.99
C GLU A 132 41.22 -0.46 -11.66
N GLN A 133 41.45 -1.68 -11.13
CA GLN A 133 42.81 -2.15 -10.87
C GLN A 133 43.65 -2.30 -12.15
N ARG A 134 43.05 -2.77 -13.26
CA ARG A 134 43.73 -2.84 -14.56
C ARG A 134 44.09 -1.44 -15.08
N VAL A 135 43.19 -0.47 -14.98
CA VAL A 135 43.43 0.93 -15.38
C VAL A 135 44.53 1.56 -14.51
N ALA A 136 44.46 1.40 -13.19
CA ALA A 136 45.46 1.92 -12.27
C ALA A 136 46.86 1.31 -12.49
N LYS A 137 46.95 0.04 -12.91
CA LYS A 137 48.23 -0.59 -13.30
C LYS A 137 48.79 -0.02 -14.61
N ARG A 138 47.93 0.27 -15.60
CA ARG A 138 48.34 0.95 -16.85
C ARG A 138 48.85 2.36 -16.57
N GLN A 139 48.14 3.13 -15.75
CA GLN A 139 48.55 4.50 -15.38
C GLN A 139 49.88 4.54 -14.61
N ARG A 140 50.21 3.51 -13.82
CA ARG A 140 51.50 3.42 -13.12
C ARG A 140 52.69 3.01 -14.00
N SER A 141 52.45 2.42 -15.17
CA SER A 141 53.49 1.91 -16.06
C SER A 141 53.84 2.85 -17.22
N VAL A 142 53.07 3.92 -17.41
CA VAL A 142 53.36 4.97 -18.40
C VAL A 142 53.92 6.18 -17.65
N GLY A 143 55.22 6.45 -17.86
CA GLY A 143 55.88 7.65 -17.33
C GLY A 143 55.30 8.94 -17.91
N PRO A 144 55.58 10.11 -17.31
CA PRO A 144 54.90 11.36 -17.65
C PRO A 144 55.39 11.92 -19.00
N THR A 145 54.53 11.90 -20.00
CA THR A 145 54.59 12.82 -21.15
C THR A 145 53.36 13.73 -21.09
N PRO A 146 53.50 15.03 -20.79
CA PRO A 146 52.32 15.84 -20.53
C PRO A 146 52.00 16.74 -21.73
N LYS A 147 50.70 16.98 -22.01
CA LYS A 147 50.00 18.19 -21.49
C LYS A 147 48.64 18.49 -22.12
N LYS A 148 48.26 17.96 -23.29
CA LYS A 148 46.97 18.34 -23.94
C LYS A 148 45.82 17.39 -23.63
N GLU A 149 46.01 16.10 -23.90
CA GLU A 149 44.91 15.12 -23.79
C GLU A 149 44.42 14.93 -22.34
N ASP A 150 45.33 14.92 -21.36
CA ASP A 150 44.94 14.83 -19.93
C ASP A 150 44.22 16.09 -19.42
N GLN A 151 44.55 17.27 -19.97
CA GLN A 151 43.85 18.52 -19.65
C GLN A 151 42.45 18.50 -20.26
N ASP A 152 42.32 18.09 -21.51
CA ASP A 152 41.03 17.98 -22.19
C ASP A 152 40.10 16.96 -21.50
N ILE A 153 40.64 15.86 -20.97
CA ILE A 153 39.87 14.87 -20.19
C ILE A 153 39.44 15.43 -18.84
N GLN A 154 40.33 16.15 -18.14
CA GLN A 154 40.03 16.79 -16.86
C GLN A 154 38.94 17.87 -17.02
N ASP A 155 39.02 18.68 -18.08
CA ASP A 155 38.05 19.72 -18.41
C ASP A 155 36.68 19.11 -18.75
N LEU A 156 36.65 17.96 -19.44
CA LEU A 156 35.41 17.24 -19.73
C LEU A 156 34.74 16.68 -18.47
N LEU A 157 35.52 16.12 -17.54
CA LEU A 157 35.03 15.64 -16.24
C LEU A 157 34.46 16.78 -15.40
N GLU A 158 35.12 17.94 -15.41
CA GLU A 158 34.67 19.12 -14.69
C GLU A 158 33.39 19.71 -15.31
N PHE A 159 33.31 19.73 -16.64
CA PHE A 159 32.09 20.12 -17.37
C PHE A 159 30.90 19.21 -17.06
N GLU A 160 31.10 17.89 -17.03
CA GLU A 160 30.03 16.93 -16.74
C GLU A 160 29.57 17.05 -15.28
N LYS A 161 30.49 17.25 -14.34
CA LYS A 161 30.18 17.53 -12.93
C LYS A 161 29.39 18.83 -12.79
N GLN A 162 29.83 19.90 -13.47
CA GLN A 162 29.16 21.20 -13.46
C GLN A 162 27.74 21.11 -14.04
N LYS A 163 27.58 20.39 -15.16
CA LYS A 163 26.26 20.13 -15.75
C LYS A 163 25.33 19.43 -14.76
N HIS A 164 25.84 18.46 -14.01
CA HIS A 164 25.05 17.74 -13.02
C HIS A 164 24.64 18.62 -11.83
N THR A 165 25.55 19.49 -11.36
CA THR A 165 25.25 20.45 -10.30
C THR A 165 24.25 21.50 -10.76
N ASP A 166 24.35 21.97 -12.00
CA ASP A 166 23.43 22.96 -12.57
C ASP A 166 22.03 22.36 -12.75
N ASP A 167 21.91 21.12 -13.24
CA ASP A 167 20.62 20.41 -13.33
C ASP A 167 19.98 20.21 -11.96
N HIS A 168 20.78 19.83 -10.95
CA HIS A 168 20.30 19.70 -9.58
C HIS A 168 19.81 21.03 -9.02
N THR A 169 20.58 22.10 -9.22
CA THR A 169 20.26 23.44 -8.75
C THR A 169 18.96 23.95 -9.38
N TYR A 170 18.82 23.80 -10.70
CA TYR A 170 17.60 24.17 -11.41
C TYR A 170 16.38 23.38 -10.92
N ARG A 171 16.54 22.07 -10.66
CA ARG A 171 15.47 21.24 -10.11
C ARG A 171 15.04 21.73 -8.72
N MET A 172 15.99 22.12 -7.87
CA MET A 172 15.71 22.65 -6.54
C MET A 172 15.02 24.01 -6.59
N GLU A 173 15.52 24.94 -7.39
CA GLU A 173 14.94 26.27 -7.57
C GLU A 173 13.49 26.20 -8.09
N ARG A 174 13.23 25.28 -9.04
CA ARG A 174 11.86 25.04 -9.54
C ARG A 174 10.91 24.56 -8.44
N LEU A 175 11.37 23.67 -7.56
CA LEU A 175 10.57 23.18 -6.42
C LEU A 175 10.33 24.29 -5.40
N GLU A 176 11.30 25.16 -5.17
CA GLU A 176 11.14 26.32 -4.29
C GLU A 176 10.11 27.30 -4.84
N TYR A 177 10.17 27.61 -6.14
CA TYR A 177 9.19 28.48 -6.79
C TYR A 177 7.76 27.92 -6.68
N GLU A 178 7.57 26.63 -6.93
CA GLU A 178 6.26 25.98 -6.78
C GLU A 178 5.74 26.04 -5.33
N LYS A 179 6.64 25.86 -4.36
CA LYS A 179 6.30 25.97 -2.94
C LYS A 179 5.94 27.40 -2.54
N GLU A 180 6.64 28.41 -3.07
CA GLU A 180 6.32 29.82 -2.85
C GLU A 180 4.98 30.22 -3.49
N GLU A 181 4.69 29.72 -4.70
CA GLU A 181 3.41 29.94 -5.35
C GLU A 181 2.25 29.34 -4.55
N GLN A 182 2.41 28.12 -4.02
CA GLN A 182 1.41 27.50 -3.14
C GLN A 182 1.18 28.32 -1.87
N LYS A 183 2.25 28.83 -1.24
CA LYS A 183 2.13 29.72 -0.08
C LYS A 183 1.38 31.00 -0.42
N LEU A 184 1.65 31.60 -1.58
CA LEU A 184 0.96 32.82 -2.02
C LEU A 184 -0.54 32.56 -2.24
N ARG A 185 -0.90 31.45 -2.89
CA ARG A 185 -2.31 31.05 -3.07
C ARG A 185 -3.02 30.84 -1.75
N LEU A 186 -2.37 30.18 -0.79
CA LEU A 186 -2.92 29.99 0.56
C LEU A 186 -3.10 31.32 1.30
N ALA A 187 -2.12 32.23 1.20
CA ALA A 187 -2.22 33.56 1.79
C ALA A 187 -3.38 34.37 1.20
N GLN A 188 -3.57 34.32 -0.12
CA GLN A 188 -4.71 34.95 -0.80
C GLN A 188 -6.05 34.36 -0.35
N MET A 189 -6.16 33.04 -0.23
CA MET A 189 -7.38 32.41 0.29
C MET A 189 -7.65 32.81 1.74
N ALA A 190 -6.63 32.87 2.59
CA ALA A 190 -6.76 33.30 3.98
C ALA A 190 -7.19 34.77 4.09
N GLU A 191 -6.66 35.64 3.24
CA GLU A 191 -7.08 37.04 3.17
C GLU A 191 -8.53 37.18 2.67
N GLY A 192 -8.91 36.40 1.66
CA GLY A 192 -10.30 36.30 1.18
C GLY A 192 -11.26 35.83 2.25
N ALA A 193 -10.87 34.82 3.04
CA ALA A 193 -11.66 34.32 4.16
C ALA A 193 -11.86 35.41 5.24
N LYS A 194 -10.81 36.17 5.57
CA LYS A 194 -10.90 37.30 6.50
C LYS A 194 -11.83 38.41 5.98
N ARG A 195 -11.74 38.76 4.70
CA ARG A 195 -12.63 39.75 4.07
C ARG A 195 -14.10 39.29 4.13
N ASN A 196 -14.36 38.01 3.83
CA ASN A 196 -15.70 37.44 3.92
C ASN A 196 -16.24 37.45 5.36
N GLU A 197 -15.43 37.06 6.34
CA GLU A 197 -15.82 37.08 7.76
C GLU A 197 -16.16 38.50 8.22
N GLN A 198 -15.39 39.51 7.80
CA GLN A 198 -15.69 40.91 8.08
C GLN A 198 -17.01 41.35 7.44
N LEU A 199 -17.28 40.93 6.20
CA LEU A 199 -18.52 41.24 5.50
C LEU A 199 -19.73 40.59 6.18
N GLU A 200 -19.63 39.33 6.62
CA GLU A 200 -20.67 38.65 7.39
C GLU A 200 -20.96 39.36 8.72
N ARG A 201 -19.93 39.81 9.45
CA ARG A 201 -20.11 40.59 10.68
C ARG A 201 -20.85 41.90 10.42
N LEU A 202 -20.47 42.64 9.37
CA LEU A 202 -21.15 43.89 9.00
C LEU A 202 -22.62 43.64 8.63
N LEU A 203 -22.91 42.59 7.87
CA LEU A 203 -24.29 42.21 7.53
C LEU A 203 -25.12 41.87 8.78
N LEU A 204 -24.53 41.16 9.75
CA LEU A 204 -25.18 40.87 11.03
C LEU A 204 -25.46 42.13 11.85
N GLU A 205 -24.51 43.08 11.92
CA GLU A 205 -24.71 44.36 12.61
C GLU A 205 -25.79 45.21 11.94
N MET A 206 -25.79 45.29 10.60
CA MET A 206 -26.84 45.96 9.84
C MET A 206 -28.21 45.32 10.09
N GLY A 207 -28.30 43.99 10.10
CA GLY A 207 -29.54 43.28 10.40
C GLY A 207 -30.08 43.62 11.79
N LYS A 208 -29.21 43.67 12.81
CA LYS A 208 -29.58 44.09 14.17
C LYS A 208 -30.06 45.55 14.20
N LEU A 209 -29.39 46.45 13.48
CA LEU A 209 -29.77 47.86 13.45
C LEU A 209 -31.15 48.05 12.79
N ILE A 210 -31.41 47.35 11.69
CA ILE A 210 -32.72 47.35 11.00
C ILE A 210 -33.80 46.85 11.95
N GLN A 211 -33.55 45.77 12.69
CA GLN A 211 -34.48 45.24 13.68
C GLN A 211 -34.82 46.28 14.77
N VAL A 212 -33.81 46.95 15.33
CA VAL A 212 -34.02 48.00 16.35
C VAL A 212 -34.80 49.19 15.80
N VAL A 213 -34.55 49.59 14.55
CA VAL A 213 -35.29 50.68 13.88
C VAL A 213 -36.75 50.28 13.63
N ALA A 214 -36.99 49.04 13.19
CA ALA A 214 -38.33 48.51 12.98
C ALA A 214 -39.13 48.42 14.29
N GLU A 215 -38.50 47.97 15.38
CA GLU A 215 -39.11 47.90 16.71
C GLU A 215 -39.45 49.27 17.31
N LYS A 216 -38.70 50.32 16.97
CA LYS A 216 -38.98 51.71 17.38
C LYS A 216 -40.02 52.43 16.51
N SER A 217 -40.35 51.88 15.34
CA SER A 217 -41.28 52.48 14.39
C SER A 217 -42.71 51.92 14.47
N ASN A 218 -42.92 50.90 15.32
CA ASN A 218 -44.22 50.38 15.75
C ASN A 218 -44.56 50.91 17.15
#